data_AF-T1EMS3-F1
#
_entry.id   AF-T1EMS3-F1
#
_cell.length_a   1.000
_cell.length_b   1.000
_cell.length_c   1.000
_cell.angle_alpha   90.00
_cell.angle_beta   90.00
_cell.angle_gamma   90.00
#
_symmetry.space_group_name_H-M   'P 1'
#
loop_
_entity.id
_entity.type
_entity.pdbx_description
1 polymer ?
#
loop_
_entity_poly.entity_id
_entity_poly.type
_entity_poly.pdbx_seq_one_letter_code
_entity_poly.pdbx_strand_id
1 'polypeptide(L)'
;MEANFEDCKESYNYENICLGGMIVLNGLNGEELWRHFFTNEIYSLNCNQDLNGDFVNDCIAAGRSGTLEAVNLVNGESLWTFTNSLSRDERMNLYTAQFIGDIDGDFVDDLVNIHGGNPLAFKDSNRISGKIVVLSGRSGVVLIETTVPDQKESYYSPILQTFKNNQKLIFGTGGETQHGSLWILSIKDLLTKNVSQAKQIYVAKHKGIMTPPIMIDLNGDLIEDIVFCDFNSTVLALDGDTYEKIWSFAFQDSETYSLVPSTDMLFSHCLVVKYFTDLRHCY
;
A
#
# COMPACT_ATOMS: atom_id res chain seq x y z
N MET A 1 30.82 -39.32 -7.29
CA MET A 1 29.43 -39.18 -6.80
C MET A 1 29.18 -37.70 -6.72
N GLU A 2 28.73 -37.13 -7.82
CA GLU A 2 28.32 -35.72 -7.89
C GLU A 2 26.89 -35.66 -7.35
N ALA A 3 26.69 -34.86 -6.29
CA ALA A 3 25.37 -34.58 -5.76
C ALA A 3 24.63 -33.71 -6.78
N ASN A 4 23.45 -34.16 -7.21
CA ASN A 4 22.65 -33.52 -8.21
C ASN A 4 21.81 -32.41 -7.54
N PHE A 5 21.60 -31.27 -8.21
CA PHE A 5 20.89 -30.11 -7.66
C PHE A 5 19.40 -30.40 -7.34
N GLU A 6 18.90 -31.58 -7.72
CA GLU A 6 17.54 -32.06 -7.43
C GLU A 6 17.38 -32.70 -6.03
N ASP A 7 18.47 -32.99 -5.31
CA ASP A 7 18.42 -33.66 -4.00
C ASP A 7 18.07 -32.71 -2.82
N CYS A 8 17.91 -31.41 -3.06
CA CYS A 8 17.47 -30.41 -2.07
C CYS A 8 15.98 -30.04 -2.20
N LYS A 9 15.11 -30.99 -2.57
CA LYS A 9 13.67 -30.88 -2.31
C LYS A 9 13.31 -31.73 -1.10
N GLU A 10 13.78 -31.31 0.08
CA GLU A 10 12.99 -31.58 1.27
C GLU A 10 11.63 -30.92 1.04
N SER A 11 10.62 -31.74 0.89
CA SER A 11 9.22 -31.32 0.86
C SER A 11 8.87 -30.75 2.23
N TYR A 12 9.29 -29.51 2.48
CA TYR A 12 8.70 -28.71 3.55
C TYR A 12 7.21 -28.64 3.25
N ASN A 13 6.40 -29.14 4.17
CA ASN A 13 4.96 -29.00 4.08
C ASN A 13 4.65 -27.51 4.32
N TYR A 14 4.64 -26.72 3.25
CA TYR A 14 4.43 -25.26 3.26
C TYR A 14 3.05 -24.86 3.78
N GLU A 15 2.17 -25.82 4.08
CA GLU A 15 0.80 -25.58 4.54
C GLU A 15 0.69 -24.81 5.87
N ASN A 16 1.79 -24.62 6.61
CA ASN A 16 1.77 -23.88 7.88
C ASN A 16 3.01 -23.01 8.08
N ILE A 17 3.61 -22.41 7.04
CA ILE A 17 4.72 -21.47 7.23
C ILE A 17 4.20 -20.04 7.25
N CYS A 18 4.54 -19.31 8.31
CA CYS A 18 4.32 -17.89 8.45
C CYS A 18 5.63 -17.16 8.12
N LEU A 19 5.53 -16.04 7.41
CA LEU A 19 6.67 -15.23 6.97
C LEU A 19 6.80 -13.90 7.74
N GLY A 20 5.90 -13.68 8.69
CA GLY A 20 5.90 -12.50 9.55
C GLY A 20 4.66 -12.44 10.43
N GLY A 21 4.54 -11.35 11.15
CA GLY A 21 3.43 -11.12 12.06
C GLY A 21 3.28 -9.67 12.44
N MET A 22 2.18 -9.39 13.13
CA MET A 22 1.95 -8.18 13.91
C MET A 22 2.14 -8.51 15.39
N ILE A 23 2.76 -7.61 16.14
CA ILE A 23 2.94 -7.70 17.58
C ILE A 23 2.38 -6.43 18.23
N VAL A 24 1.72 -6.62 19.36
CA VAL A 24 1.22 -5.54 20.20
C VAL A 24 1.93 -5.57 21.54
N LEU A 25 2.53 -4.44 21.89
CA LEU A 25 3.27 -4.25 23.12
C LEU A 25 2.58 -3.22 24.00
N ASN A 26 2.74 -3.38 25.30
CA ASN A 26 2.45 -2.34 26.27
C ASN A 26 3.47 -1.19 26.10
N GLY A 27 2.97 -0.01 25.77
CA GLY A 27 3.77 1.18 25.49
C GLY A 27 4.46 1.78 26.71
N LEU A 28 4.12 1.36 27.94
CA LEU A 28 4.77 1.83 29.16
C LEU A 28 6.02 1.01 29.53
N ASN A 29 6.00 -0.31 29.29
CA ASN A 29 7.05 -1.22 29.75
C ASN A 29 7.64 -2.12 28.65
N GLY A 30 7.07 -2.12 27.44
CA GLY A 30 7.52 -2.95 26.31
C GLY A 30 7.12 -4.43 26.42
N GLU A 31 6.28 -4.80 27.38
CA GLU A 31 5.78 -6.17 27.53
C GLU A 31 4.88 -6.54 26.35
N GLU A 32 5.05 -7.75 25.81
CA GLU A 32 4.18 -8.26 24.77
C GLU A 32 2.80 -8.59 25.32
N LEU A 33 1.77 -8.03 24.70
CA LEU A 33 0.38 -8.34 25.02
C LEU A 33 -0.10 -9.53 24.19
N TRP A 34 0.12 -9.49 22.88
CA TRP A 34 -0.17 -10.58 21.95
C TRP A 34 0.53 -10.37 20.60
N ARG A 35 0.49 -11.41 19.76
CA ARG A 35 0.94 -11.37 18.36
C ARG A 35 -0.02 -12.13 17.45
N HIS A 36 -0.07 -11.71 16.20
CA HIS A 36 -0.84 -12.32 15.11
C HIS A 36 0.13 -12.65 13.97
N PHE A 37 0.02 -13.84 13.37
CA PHE A 37 0.95 -14.27 12.31
C PHE A 37 0.28 -14.30 10.93
N PHE A 38 1.04 -13.93 9.91
CA PHE A 38 0.60 -13.94 8.52
C PHE A 38 1.38 -14.98 7.70
N THR A 39 0.70 -15.60 6.74
CA THR A 39 1.31 -16.56 5.81
C THR A 39 2.35 -15.93 4.89
N ASN A 40 2.27 -14.62 4.66
CA ASN A 40 3.20 -13.85 3.84
C ASN A 40 3.72 -12.63 4.59
N GLU A 41 4.83 -12.08 4.11
CA GLU A 41 5.42 -10.85 4.67
C GLU A 41 4.43 -9.68 4.54
N ILE A 42 4.12 -9.05 5.69
CA ILE A 42 3.47 -7.75 5.75
C ILE A 42 4.53 -6.65 5.92
N TYR A 43 4.29 -5.49 5.32
CA TYR A 43 5.17 -4.32 5.47
C TYR A 43 4.38 -3.03 5.69
N SER A 44 3.07 -3.15 5.92
CA SER A 44 2.21 -2.00 6.21
C SER A 44 1.14 -2.36 7.24
N LEU A 45 0.84 -1.38 8.08
CA LEU A 45 -0.23 -1.39 9.06
C LEU A 45 -0.92 -0.02 8.99
N ASN A 46 -2.25 -0.01 8.95
CA ASN A 46 -3.05 1.19 9.18
C ASN A 46 -4.11 0.83 10.23
N CYS A 47 -4.01 1.42 11.41
CA CYS A 47 -4.83 1.05 12.55
C CYS A 47 -5.87 2.12 12.93
N ASN A 48 -6.16 3.07 12.05
CA ASN A 48 -6.86 4.30 12.40
C ASN A 48 -8.40 4.22 12.48
N GLN A 49 -9.00 3.03 12.40
CA GLN A 49 -10.45 2.86 12.32
C GLN A 49 -10.95 1.70 13.17
N ASP A 50 -12.07 1.88 13.87
CA ASP A 50 -12.85 0.79 14.46
C ASP A 50 -13.64 0.07 13.35
N LEU A 51 -13.29 -1.19 13.08
CA LEU A 51 -13.85 -1.95 11.96
C LEU A 51 -15.00 -2.85 12.39
N ASN A 52 -15.14 -3.13 13.68
CA ASN A 52 -16.08 -4.09 14.22
C ASN A 52 -17.17 -3.46 15.11
N GLY A 53 -17.03 -2.18 15.47
CA GLY A 53 -17.97 -1.40 16.27
C GLY A 53 -17.82 -1.56 17.78
N ASP A 54 -16.67 -2.03 18.27
CA ASP A 54 -16.38 -2.18 19.70
C ASP A 54 -15.78 -0.93 20.38
N PHE A 55 -15.69 0.18 19.63
CA PHE A 55 -15.10 1.46 20.03
C PHE A 55 -13.58 1.42 20.24
N VAL A 56 -12.90 0.38 19.77
CA VAL A 56 -11.44 0.29 19.71
C VAL A 56 -11.02 0.25 18.24
N ASN A 57 -10.02 1.06 17.88
CA ASN A 57 -9.53 0.99 16.51
C ASN A 57 -8.81 -0.35 16.25
N ASP A 58 -9.09 -0.94 15.10
CA ASP A 58 -8.52 -2.17 14.58
C ASP A 58 -7.46 -1.89 13.52
N CYS A 59 -6.70 -2.91 13.12
CA CYS A 59 -5.60 -2.78 12.16
C CYS A 59 -5.89 -3.44 10.83
N ILE A 60 -5.61 -2.72 9.74
CA ILE A 60 -5.44 -3.28 8.40
C ILE A 60 -3.96 -3.55 8.16
N ALA A 61 -3.61 -4.83 8.01
CA ALA A 61 -2.29 -5.27 7.61
C ALA A 61 -2.25 -5.57 6.12
N ALA A 62 -1.22 -5.11 5.41
CA ALA A 62 -1.04 -5.44 3.99
C ALA A 62 0.42 -5.71 3.61
N GLY A 63 0.60 -6.49 2.54
CA GLY A 63 1.93 -6.93 2.14
C GLY A 63 2.01 -7.75 0.86
N ARG A 64 2.99 -8.66 0.87
CA ARG A 64 3.32 -9.51 -0.27
C ARG A 64 2.20 -10.47 -0.63
N SER A 65 2.22 -10.92 -1.87
CA SER A 65 1.32 -11.96 -2.37
C SER A 65 -0.17 -11.61 -2.23
N GLY A 66 -0.49 -10.31 -2.33
CA GLY A 66 -1.83 -9.78 -2.16
C GLY A 66 -2.37 -10.00 -0.75
N THR A 67 -1.51 -10.02 0.26
CA THR A 67 -1.93 -10.13 1.67
C THR A 67 -2.58 -8.82 2.09
N LEU A 68 -3.82 -8.91 2.55
CA LEU A 68 -4.56 -7.83 3.18
C LEU A 68 -5.57 -8.43 4.15
N GLU A 69 -5.51 -8.00 5.41
CA GLU A 69 -6.28 -8.58 6.50
C GLU A 69 -6.60 -7.54 7.55
N ALA A 70 -7.82 -7.56 8.05
CA ALA A 70 -8.23 -6.78 9.21
C ALA A 70 -8.08 -7.62 10.47
N VAL A 71 -7.43 -7.04 11.49
CA VAL A 71 -7.15 -7.70 12.76
C VAL A 71 -7.71 -6.88 13.91
N ASN A 72 -8.49 -7.53 14.76
CA ASN A 72 -9.05 -6.92 15.97
C ASN A 72 -7.92 -6.58 16.94
N LEU A 73 -7.85 -5.32 17.40
CA LEU A 73 -6.73 -4.89 18.25
C LEU A 73 -6.86 -5.30 19.73
N VAL A 74 -8.06 -5.67 20.17
CA VAL A 74 -8.33 -6.13 21.54
C VAL A 74 -7.78 -7.53 21.76
N ASN A 75 -7.94 -8.44 20.80
CA ASN A 75 -7.63 -9.87 20.98
C ASN A 75 -6.70 -10.48 19.92
N GLY A 76 -6.39 -9.76 18.83
CA GLY A 76 -5.54 -10.24 17.75
C GLY A 76 -6.21 -11.21 16.78
N GLU A 77 -7.54 -11.37 16.83
CA GLU A 77 -8.29 -12.22 15.91
C GLU A 77 -8.47 -11.55 14.54
N SER A 78 -8.46 -12.37 13.47
CA SER A 78 -8.82 -11.91 12.13
C SER A 78 -10.30 -11.52 12.09
N LEU A 79 -10.60 -10.29 11.68
CA LEU A 79 -11.95 -9.84 11.36
C LEU A 79 -12.37 -10.29 9.95
N TRP A 80 -11.49 -10.09 8.96
CA TRP A 80 -11.69 -10.55 7.58
C TRP A 80 -10.37 -10.58 6.82
N THR A 81 -10.32 -11.35 5.72
CA THR A 81 -9.13 -11.47 4.86
C THR A 81 -9.48 -11.31 3.39
N PHE A 82 -8.68 -10.51 2.67
CA PHE A 82 -8.73 -10.39 1.21
C PHE A 82 -8.09 -11.59 0.50
N THR A 83 -7.36 -12.44 1.24
CA THR A 83 -6.63 -13.61 0.71
C THR A 83 -7.51 -14.53 -0.14
N ASN A 84 -8.81 -14.58 0.14
CA ASN A 84 -9.78 -15.43 -0.57
C ASN A 84 -10.54 -14.71 -1.70
N SER A 85 -10.20 -13.46 -2.01
CA SER A 85 -10.88 -12.68 -3.03
C SER A 85 -10.52 -13.12 -4.45
N LEU A 86 -11.50 -13.14 -5.35
CA LEU A 86 -11.27 -13.36 -6.79
C LEU A 86 -10.45 -12.23 -7.44
N SER A 87 -10.41 -11.07 -6.80
CA SER A 87 -9.60 -9.92 -7.22
C SER A 87 -8.11 -10.10 -6.90
N ARG A 88 -7.76 -11.04 -6.01
CA ARG A 88 -6.39 -11.28 -5.59
C ARG A 88 -5.58 -11.97 -6.68
N ASP A 89 -4.37 -11.47 -6.86
CA ASP A 89 -3.31 -12.03 -7.68
C ASP A 89 -2.09 -12.13 -6.77
N GLU A 90 -1.67 -13.36 -6.47
CA GLU A 90 -0.56 -13.64 -5.54
C GLU A 90 0.80 -13.21 -6.09
N ARG A 91 0.87 -12.85 -7.37
CA ARG A 91 2.09 -12.27 -7.95
C ARG A 91 2.22 -10.79 -7.63
N MET A 92 1.17 -10.16 -7.14
CA MET A 92 1.11 -8.73 -6.90
C MET A 92 1.06 -8.42 -5.41
N ASN A 93 1.51 -7.23 -5.04
CA ASN A 93 1.57 -6.77 -3.66
C ASN A 93 0.39 -5.85 -3.32
N LEU A 94 0.03 -5.75 -2.04
CA LEU A 94 -0.83 -4.68 -1.51
C LEU A 94 0.00 -3.77 -0.60
N TYR A 95 -0.32 -2.48 -0.59
CA TYR A 95 0.43 -1.48 0.18
C TYR A 95 -0.43 -0.94 1.33
N THR A 96 0.00 0.14 2.00
CA THR A 96 -0.79 0.73 3.10
C THR A 96 -2.14 1.22 2.57
N ALA A 97 -3.22 0.55 2.99
CA ALA A 97 -4.58 0.95 2.65
C ALA A 97 -4.93 2.31 3.25
N GLN A 98 -5.76 3.09 2.57
CA GLN A 98 -6.23 4.41 3.02
C GLN A 98 -7.75 4.36 3.23
N PHE A 99 -8.26 4.97 4.30
CA PHE A 99 -9.69 5.10 4.55
C PHE A 99 -10.29 6.23 3.72
N ILE A 100 -11.42 6.00 3.03
CA ILE A 100 -12.07 6.94 2.10
C ILE A 100 -13.53 7.26 2.45
N GLY A 101 -13.92 7.01 3.70
CA GLY A 101 -15.31 7.14 4.17
C GLY A 101 -16.16 5.92 3.84
N ASP A 102 -17.33 5.83 4.48
CA ASP A 102 -18.32 4.78 4.28
C ASP A 102 -19.00 4.90 2.90
N ILE A 103 -18.72 3.94 2.00
CA ILE A 103 -19.25 3.89 0.63
C ILE A 103 -20.40 2.90 0.53
N ASP A 104 -20.36 1.78 1.25
CA ASP A 104 -21.39 0.74 1.21
C ASP A 104 -22.56 0.95 2.20
N GLY A 105 -22.46 1.97 3.06
CA GLY A 105 -23.51 2.43 3.96
C GLY A 105 -23.63 1.61 5.24
N ASP A 106 -22.56 0.95 5.65
CA ASP A 106 -22.56 0.06 6.81
C ASP A 106 -22.07 0.70 8.11
N PHE A 107 -21.74 2.00 8.09
CA PHE A 107 -21.19 2.80 9.19
C PHE A 107 -19.72 2.54 9.56
N VAL A 108 -18.96 1.84 8.70
CA VAL A 108 -17.49 1.73 8.80
C VAL A 108 -16.86 2.37 7.57
N ASP A 109 -15.77 3.13 7.76
CA ASP A 109 -15.06 3.72 6.63
C ASP A 109 -14.42 2.64 5.73
N ASP A 110 -14.58 2.79 4.42
CA ASP A 110 -14.06 1.86 3.43
C ASP A 110 -12.62 2.18 3.02
N LEU A 111 -11.98 1.21 2.39
CA LEU A 111 -10.56 1.21 2.10
C LEU A 111 -10.30 1.39 0.61
N VAL A 112 -9.32 2.21 0.24
CA VAL A 112 -8.68 2.17 -1.08
C VAL A 112 -7.25 1.65 -0.95
N ASN A 113 -6.85 0.80 -1.88
CA ASN A 113 -5.49 0.28 -1.94
C ASN A 113 -5.00 0.13 -3.39
N ILE A 114 -3.68 0.08 -3.54
CA ILE A 114 -3.02 -0.30 -4.79
C ILE A 114 -2.63 -1.76 -4.68
N HIS A 115 -3.16 -2.57 -5.58
CA HIS A 115 -2.72 -3.94 -5.80
C HIS A 115 -1.80 -3.92 -7.01
N GLY A 116 -0.49 -4.09 -6.82
CA GLY A 116 0.48 -3.75 -7.84
C GLY A 116 1.88 -4.26 -7.58
N GLY A 117 2.67 -4.37 -8.65
CA GLY A 117 4.08 -4.74 -8.60
C GLY A 117 4.28 -6.25 -8.47
N ASN A 118 4.96 -6.83 -9.46
CA ASN A 118 5.32 -8.24 -9.45
C ASN A 118 6.81 -8.40 -9.10
N PRO A 119 7.16 -8.79 -7.85
CA PRO A 119 8.56 -8.95 -7.44
C PRO A 119 9.25 -10.15 -8.09
N LEU A 120 8.49 -11.09 -8.66
CA LEU A 120 9.01 -12.31 -9.29
C LEU A 120 9.17 -12.19 -10.82
N ALA A 121 8.72 -11.08 -11.41
CA ALA A 121 8.80 -10.88 -12.85
C ALA A 121 10.23 -10.53 -13.30
N PHE A 122 10.70 -11.23 -14.33
CA PHE A 122 11.95 -10.91 -15.02
C PHE A 122 11.86 -9.59 -15.77
N LYS A 123 13.01 -8.96 -15.98
CA LYS A 123 13.17 -7.64 -16.62
C LYS A 123 12.47 -7.49 -17.98
N ASP A 124 12.42 -8.57 -18.78
CA ASP A 124 11.87 -8.58 -20.14
C ASP A 124 10.48 -9.25 -20.23
N SER A 125 9.82 -9.48 -19.10
CA SER A 125 8.48 -10.08 -19.07
C SER A 125 7.37 -9.04 -19.24
N ASN A 126 6.24 -9.47 -19.80
CA ASN A 126 5.01 -8.67 -19.78
C ASN A 126 4.60 -8.46 -18.32
N ARG A 127 4.73 -7.22 -17.84
CA ARG A 127 4.39 -6.82 -16.49
C ARG A 127 2.88 -6.73 -16.31
N ILE A 128 2.41 -7.06 -15.11
CA ILE A 128 0.98 -7.03 -14.78
C ILE A 128 0.61 -5.60 -14.41
N SER A 129 -0.47 -5.08 -15.00
CA SER A 129 -0.98 -3.76 -14.65
C SER A 129 -1.32 -3.71 -13.16
N GLY A 130 -0.92 -2.62 -12.50
CA GLY A 130 -1.44 -2.25 -11.20
C GLY A 130 -2.96 -2.04 -11.26
N LYS A 131 -3.60 -2.31 -10.12
CA LYS A 131 -5.03 -2.12 -9.91
C LYS A 131 -5.24 -1.20 -8.72
N ILE A 132 -6.29 -0.39 -8.80
CA ILE A 132 -6.87 0.31 -7.66
C ILE A 132 -8.06 -0.52 -7.21
N VAL A 133 -8.06 -0.91 -5.93
CA VAL A 133 -9.13 -1.68 -5.31
C VAL A 133 -9.77 -0.86 -4.19
N VAL A 134 -11.10 -0.88 -4.13
CA VAL A 134 -11.89 -0.33 -3.03
C VAL A 134 -12.58 -1.49 -2.33
N LEU A 135 -12.44 -1.58 -1.01
CA LEU A 135 -12.97 -2.66 -0.20
C LEU A 135 -13.79 -2.12 0.97
N SER A 136 -14.84 -2.84 1.33
CA SER A 136 -15.59 -2.62 2.56
C SER A 136 -14.66 -2.69 3.76
N GLY A 137 -14.65 -1.66 4.61
CA GLY A 137 -13.81 -1.63 5.82
C GLY A 137 -14.21 -2.70 6.84
N ARG A 138 -15.51 -2.96 6.97
CA ARG A 138 -16.03 -3.96 7.90
C ARG A 138 -15.86 -5.40 7.42
N SER A 139 -15.96 -5.65 6.12
CA SER A 139 -16.10 -7.02 5.59
C SER A 139 -15.00 -7.46 4.64
N GLY A 140 -14.18 -6.54 4.13
CA GLY A 140 -13.17 -6.83 3.11
C GLY A 140 -13.75 -7.14 1.73
N VAL A 141 -15.07 -6.99 1.52
CA VAL A 141 -15.71 -7.20 0.23
C VAL A 141 -15.23 -6.15 -0.76
N VAL A 142 -14.83 -6.59 -1.97
CA VAL A 142 -14.42 -5.67 -3.04
C VAL A 142 -15.64 -4.95 -3.59
N LEU A 143 -15.68 -3.64 -3.37
CA LEU A 143 -16.71 -2.74 -3.91
C LEU A 143 -16.35 -2.34 -5.35
N ILE A 144 -15.08 -2.02 -5.59
CA ILE A 144 -14.58 -1.54 -6.89
C ILE A 144 -13.20 -2.12 -7.17
N GLU A 145 -12.99 -2.51 -8.42
CA GLU A 145 -11.69 -2.83 -8.97
C GLU A 145 -11.56 -2.14 -10.32
N THR A 146 -10.40 -1.54 -10.57
CA THR A 146 -10.05 -0.97 -11.86
C THR A 146 -8.53 -0.93 -12.06
N THR A 147 -8.07 -0.98 -13.32
CA THR A 147 -6.64 -0.88 -13.66
C THR A 147 -6.16 0.56 -13.66
N VAL A 148 -4.88 0.80 -13.39
CA VAL A 148 -4.26 2.13 -13.55
C VAL A 148 -4.30 2.60 -15.02
N PRO A 149 -4.32 3.92 -15.29
CA PRO A 149 -4.60 4.46 -16.63
C PRO A 149 -3.63 4.02 -17.74
N ASP A 150 -2.35 3.89 -17.43
CA ASP A 150 -1.31 3.50 -18.39
C ASP A 150 -1.00 2.00 -18.38
N GLN A 151 -1.78 1.20 -17.64
CA GLN A 151 -1.66 -0.26 -17.53
C GLN A 151 -0.29 -0.77 -17.08
N LYS A 152 0.47 0.04 -16.33
CA LYS A 152 1.78 -0.34 -15.79
C LYS A 152 1.69 -0.80 -14.34
N GLU A 153 2.79 -1.34 -13.82
CA GLU A 153 2.91 -1.67 -12.39
C GLU A 153 2.85 -0.41 -11.51
N SER A 154 2.55 -0.62 -10.22
CA SER A 154 2.57 0.39 -9.17
C SER A 154 3.19 -0.22 -7.91
N TYR A 155 4.00 0.56 -7.19
CA TYR A 155 4.96 0.02 -6.21
C TYR A 155 4.89 0.62 -4.81
N TYR A 156 3.87 1.43 -4.50
CA TYR A 156 3.78 2.08 -3.21
C TYR A 156 2.34 2.40 -2.82
N SER A 157 2.14 2.75 -1.55
CA SER A 157 0.86 3.12 -0.95
C SER A 157 0.25 4.35 -1.61
N PRO A 158 -1.00 4.31 -2.08
CA PRO A 158 -1.62 5.51 -2.62
C PRO A 158 -1.72 6.59 -1.53
N ILE A 159 -1.62 7.85 -1.93
CA ILE A 159 -1.77 8.99 -1.03
C ILE A 159 -3.17 9.58 -1.22
N LEU A 160 -3.86 9.83 -0.09
CA LEU A 160 -5.16 10.47 -0.08
C LEU A 160 -5.00 11.96 0.27
N GLN A 161 -5.22 12.82 -0.72
CA GLN A 161 -5.25 14.27 -0.50
C GLN A 161 -6.68 14.73 -0.29
N THR A 162 -6.95 15.45 0.81
CA THR A 162 -8.28 16.00 1.12
C THR A 162 -8.23 17.52 1.12
N PHE A 163 -9.00 18.16 0.24
CA PHE A 163 -9.12 19.62 0.20
C PHE A 163 -10.58 20.05 0.02
N LYS A 164 -11.09 20.88 0.95
CA LYS A 164 -12.48 21.37 0.94
C LYS A 164 -13.51 20.25 0.71
N ASN A 165 -13.37 19.14 1.44
CA ASN A 165 -14.19 17.92 1.34
C ASN A 165 -14.12 17.18 -0.01
N ASN A 166 -13.19 17.53 -0.89
CA ASN A 166 -12.88 16.73 -2.08
C ASN A 166 -11.65 15.87 -1.81
N GLN A 167 -11.82 14.56 -1.95
CA GLN A 167 -10.75 13.60 -1.85
C GLN A 167 -10.21 13.21 -3.22
N LYS A 168 -8.89 13.18 -3.33
CA LYS A 168 -8.17 12.75 -4.53
C LYS A 168 -7.16 11.68 -4.13
N LEU A 169 -7.08 10.66 -4.96
CA LEU A 169 -6.07 9.62 -4.89
C LEU A 169 -4.88 10.04 -5.74
N ILE A 170 -3.69 10.06 -5.14
CA ILE A 170 -2.42 10.29 -5.82
C ILE A 170 -1.64 8.98 -5.82
N PHE A 171 -1.22 8.52 -7.01
CA PHE A 171 -0.53 7.25 -7.15
C PHE A 171 0.44 7.26 -8.34
N GLY A 172 1.44 6.40 -8.28
CA GLY A 172 2.53 6.33 -9.24
C GLY A 172 2.49 5.00 -9.99
N THR A 173 2.94 5.06 -11.24
CA THR A 173 3.03 3.88 -12.11
C THR A 173 4.44 3.72 -12.68
N GLY A 174 4.66 2.61 -13.38
CA GLY A 174 5.94 2.23 -13.96
C GLY A 174 6.79 1.41 -13.00
N GLY A 175 8.06 1.20 -13.33
CA GLY A 175 8.98 0.41 -12.51
C GLY A 175 10.44 0.72 -12.81
N GLU A 176 11.37 -0.10 -12.31
CA GLU A 176 12.82 0.11 -12.48
C GLU A 176 13.26 0.11 -13.96
N THR A 177 12.49 -0.57 -14.81
CA THR A 177 12.83 -0.83 -16.22
C THR A 177 11.77 -0.30 -17.19
N GLN A 178 10.70 0.29 -16.66
CA GLN A 178 9.61 0.86 -17.45
C GLN A 178 9.30 2.26 -16.97
N HIS A 179 9.25 3.20 -17.92
CA HIS A 179 8.79 4.56 -17.69
C HIS A 179 7.39 4.56 -17.04
N GLY A 180 7.06 5.60 -16.29
CA GLY A 180 5.80 5.68 -15.57
C GLY A 180 5.34 7.11 -15.39
N SER A 181 4.26 7.28 -14.63
CA SER A 181 3.68 8.60 -14.41
C SER A 181 3.17 8.76 -12.99
N LEU A 182 3.09 9.99 -12.53
CA LEU A 182 2.34 10.35 -11.33
C LEU A 182 0.94 10.78 -11.76
N TRP A 183 -0.07 10.20 -11.13
CA TRP A 183 -1.48 10.35 -11.47
C TRP A 183 -2.26 10.91 -10.29
N ILE A 184 -3.32 11.64 -10.63
CA ILE A 184 -4.36 12.07 -9.69
C ILE A 184 -5.71 11.61 -10.21
N LEU A 185 -6.51 10.97 -9.35
CA LEU A 185 -7.88 10.57 -9.65
C LEU A 185 -8.79 10.99 -8.51
N SER A 186 -9.92 11.64 -8.81
CA SER A 186 -10.89 11.96 -7.75
C SER A 186 -11.52 10.67 -7.20
N ILE A 187 -11.79 10.60 -5.90
CA ILE A 187 -12.49 9.44 -5.33
C ILE A 187 -13.86 9.27 -6.00
N LYS A 188 -14.56 10.37 -6.31
CA LYS A 188 -15.84 10.32 -7.05
C LYS A 188 -15.73 9.64 -8.42
N ASP A 189 -14.68 9.93 -9.19
CA ASP A 189 -14.46 9.29 -10.49
C ASP A 189 -14.03 7.83 -10.33
N LEU A 190 -13.21 7.52 -9.33
CA LEU A 190 -12.89 6.13 -8.97
C LEU A 190 -14.15 5.33 -8.63
N LEU A 191 -15.04 5.91 -7.82
CA LEU A 191 -16.29 5.27 -7.38
C LEU A 191 -17.25 4.98 -8.54
N THR A 192 -17.18 5.77 -9.60
CA THR A 192 -17.95 5.56 -10.84
C THR A 192 -17.18 4.78 -11.91
N LYS A 193 -16.02 4.21 -11.55
CA LYS A 193 -15.09 3.47 -12.43
C LYS A 193 -14.62 4.28 -13.65
N ASN A 194 -14.65 5.62 -13.56
CA ASN A 194 -14.27 6.52 -14.64
C ASN A 194 -12.78 6.89 -14.58
N VAL A 195 -11.91 5.87 -14.69
CA VAL A 195 -10.45 6.05 -14.62
C VAL A 195 -9.89 6.92 -15.75
N SER A 196 -10.64 7.09 -16.85
CA SER A 196 -10.27 8.00 -17.94
C SER A 196 -10.12 9.47 -17.49
N GLN A 197 -10.70 9.84 -16.35
CA GLN A 197 -10.57 11.18 -15.76
C GLN A 197 -9.29 11.37 -14.94
N ALA A 198 -8.48 10.32 -14.78
CA ALA A 198 -7.20 10.44 -14.09
C ALA A 198 -6.30 11.44 -14.81
N LYS A 199 -5.83 12.45 -14.09
CA LYS A 199 -4.91 13.47 -14.59
C LYS A 199 -3.48 12.98 -14.44
N GLN A 200 -2.76 12.89 -15.56
CA GLN A 200 -1.32 12.67 -15.57
C GLN A 200 -0.63 14.00 -15.21
N ILE A 201 -0.04 14.09 -14.02
CA ILE A 201 0.59 15.34 -13.54
C ILE A 201 2.11 15.35 -13.75
N TYR A 202 2.72 14.17 -13.93
CA TYR A 202 4.13 14.06 -14.28
C TYR A 202 4.41 12.77 -15.05
N VAL A 203 5.34 12.81 -16.01
CA VAL A 203 5.80 11.63 -16.77
C VAL A 203 7.30 11.48 -16.59
N ALA A 204 7.71 10.35 -16.03
CA ALA A 204 9.11 9.98 -15.95
C ALA A 204 9.55 9.39 -17.29
N LYS A 205 10.70 9.83 -17.81
CA LYS A 205 11.15 9.48 -19.18
C LYS A 205 11.68 8.06 -19.32
N HIS A 206 12.32 7.55 -18.27
CA HIS A 206 13.11 6.32 -18.34
C HIS A 206 12.60 5.22 -17.42
N LYS A 207 12.07 5.59 -16.24
CA LYS A 207 11.69 4.67 -15.16
C LYS A 207 10.38 5.10 -14.51
N GLY A 208 9.87 4.31 -13.59
CA GLY A 208 8.61 4.57 -12.89
C GLY A 208 8.71 5.59 -11.77
N ILE A 209 7.55 5.97 -11.26
CA ILE A 209 7.41 6.64 -9.98
C ILE A 209 7.14 5.55 -8.95
N MET A 210 8.18 5.18 -8.19
CA MET A 210 8.15 4.05 -7.25
C MET A 210 8.26 4.49 -5.79
N THR A 211 8.35 5.79 -5.54
CA THR A 211 8.39 6.35 -4.18
C THR A 211 7.12 7.17 -3.92
N PRO A 212 6.49 7.03 -2.75
CA PRO A 212 5.32 7.83 -2.43
C PRO A 212 5.66 9.32 -2.39
N PRO A 213 4.82 10.20 -2.95
CA PRO A 213 4.95 11.63 -2.74
C PRO A 213 4.67 11.98 -1.28
N ILE A 214 5.25 13.08 -0.82
CA ILE A 214 4.84 13.77 0.40
C ILE A 214 4.03 15.01 0.03
N MET A 215 3.06 15.33 0.87
CA MET A 215 2.19 16.48 0.71
C MET A 215 2.62 17.55 1.72
N ILE A 216 2.92 18.76 1.25
CA ILE A 216 3.38 19.86 2.10
C ILE A 216 3.16 21.20 1.40
N ASP A 217 2.64 22.20 2.10
CA ASP A 217 2.55 23.58 1.58
C ASP A 217 3.96 24.21 1.55
N LEU A 218 4.52 24.43 0.34
CA LEU A 218 5.85 25.03 0.14
C LEU A 218 5.78 26.53 -0.17
N ASN A 219 4.65 27.00 -0.69
CA ASN A 219 4.51 28.35 -1.25
C ASN A 219 3.68 29.30 -0.34
N GLY A 220 3.05 28.78 0.70
CA GLY A 220 2.24 29.49 1.69
C GLY A 220 0.80 29.80 1.25
N ASP A 221 0.27 29.12 0.24
CA ASP A 221 -1.08 29.34 -0.28
C ASP A 221 -2.18 28.51 0.43
N LEU A 222 -1.79 27.70 1.43
CA LEU A 222 -2.64 26.80 2.20
C LEU A 222 -3.17 25.58 1.40
N ILE A 223 -2.56 25.27 0.26
CA ILE A 223 -2.77 24.06 -0.52
C ILE A 223 -1.49 23.24 -0.44
N GLU A 224 -1.61 21.94 -0.12
CA GLU A 224 -0.43 21.08 -0.05
C GLU A 224 0.14 20.82 -1.46
N ASP A 225 1.41 21.17 -1.64
CA ASP A 225 2.21 20.85 -2.81
C ASP A 225 2.70 19.40 -2.77
N ILE A 226 3.07 18.88 -3.94
CA ILE A 226 3.45 17.48 -4.14
C ILE A 226 4.96 17.40 -4.30
N VAL A 227 5.65 16.81 -3.33
CA VAL A 227 7.09 16.55 -3.42
C VAL A 227 7.36 15.07 -3.56
N PHE A 228 8.08 14.66 -4.59
CA PHE A 228 8.40 13.25 -4.82
C PHE A 228 9.75 13.09 -5.50
N CYS A 229 10.27 11.87 -5.48
CA CYS A 229 11.44 11.50 -6.23
C CYS A 229 11.02 10.65 -7.43
N ASP A 230 11.58 10.94 -8.61
CA ASP A 230 11.60 9.95 -9.67
C ASP A 230 12.72 8.91 -9.39
N PHE A 231 12.65 7.73 -10.03
CA PHE A 231 13.68 6.70 -9.80
C PHE A 231 15.08 7.13 -10.27
N ASN A 232 15.19 8.13 -11.15
CA ASN A 232 16.48 8.66 -11.62
C ASN A 232 17.06 9.73 -10.68
N SER A 233 16.68 9.67 -9.40
CA SER A 233 17.15 10.56 -8.34
C SER A 233 16.95 12.04 -8.63
N THR A 234 15.87 12.36 -9.32
CA THR A 234 15.38 13.74 -9.40
C THR A 234 14.31 13.92 -8.35
N VAL A 235 14.56 14.81 -7.39
CA VAL A 235 13.53 15.30 -6.48
C VAL A 235 12.78 16.42 -7.19
N LEU A 236 11.46 16.33 -7.24
CA LEU A 236 10.57 17.33 -7.84
C LEU A 236 9.58 17.85 -6.81
N ALA A 237 9.29 19.14 -6.91
CA ALA A 237 8.12 19.74 -6.26
C ALA A 237 7.18 20.27 -7.34
N LEU A 238 5.90 19.89 -7.24
CA LEU A 238 4.81 20.39 -8.06
C LEU A 238 3.82 21.13 -7.18
N ASP A 239 3.29 22.23 -7.69
CA ASP A 239 2.27 23.03 -7.05
C ASP A 239 0.98 22.24 -6.85
N GLY A 240 0.37 22.33 -5.67
CA GLY A 240 -0.78 21.52 -5.28
C GLY A 240 -2.08 21.82 -6.03
N ASP A 241 -2.23 23.03 -6.57
CA ASP A 241 -3.41 23.47 -7.30
C ASP A 241 -3.23 23.33 -8.82
N THR A 242 -2.12 23.84 -9.33
CA THR A 242 -1.83 23.91 -10.77
C THR A 242 -1.13 22.66 -11.30
N TYR A 243 -0.42 21.93 -10.43
CA TYR A 243 0.51 20.84 -10.75
C TYR A 243 1.69 21.26 -11.63
N GLU A 244 1.95 22.57 -11.72
CA GLU A 244 3.15 23.07 -12.38
C GLU A 244 4.39 22.82 -11.51
N LYS A 245 5.53 22.60 -12.15
CA LYS A 245 6.78 22.36 -11.43
C LYS A 245 7.25 23.64 -10.74
N ILE A 246 7.33 23.61 -9.41
CA ILE A 246 7.94 24.68 -8.61
C ILE A 246 9.46 24.61 -8.75
N TRP A 247 10.06 23.44 -8.47
CA TRP A 247 11.49 23.22 -8.59
C TRP A 247 11.81 21.74 -8.84
N SER A 248 13.06 21.47 -9.26
CA SER A 248 13.60 20.11 -9.37
C SER A 248 15.09 20.11 -9.05
N PHE A 249 15.55 19.07 -8.36
CA PHE A 249 16.96 18.85 -8.05
C PHE A 249 17.37 17.44 -8.43
N ALA A 250 18.41 17.28 -9.24
CA ALA A 250 18.85 15.99 -9.75
C ALA A 250 20.21 15.59 -9.18
N PHE A 251 20.29 14.37 -8.67
CA PHE A 251 21.56 13.73 -8.32
C PHE A 251 22.04 12.90 -9.50
N GLN A 252 23.20 13.24 -10.07
CA GLN A 252 23.76 12.48 -11.19
C GLN A 252 24.17 11.06 -10.74
N ASP A 253 24.00 10.09 -11.64
CA ASP A 253 24.44 8.70 -11.48
C ASP A 253 23.96 8.00 -10.20
N SER A 254 22.70 8.22 -9.82
CA SER A 254 22.10 7.63 -8.61
C SER A 254 20.68 7.13 -8.85
N GLU A 255 20.20 6.25 -7.96
CA GLU A 255 18.82 5.74 -7.95
C GLU A 255 18.20 5.96 -6.56
N THR A 256 16.93 6.34 -6.54
CA THR A 256 16.17 6.49 -5.29
C THR A 256 15.32 5.24 -5.05
N TYR A 257 15.50 4.64 -3.88
CA TYR A 257 14.62 3.62 -3.34
C TYR A 257 14.04 4.13 -2.03
N SER A 258 12.74 3.95 -1.82
CA SER A 258 12.11 4.19 -0.53
C SER A 258 11.41 2.91 -0.11
N LEU A 259 11.65 2.48 1.12
CA LEU A 259 10.86 1.43 1.73
C LEU A 259 9.50 2.02 2.11
N VAL A 260 8.44 1.22 1.97
CA VAL A 260 7.07 1.60 2.30
C VAL A 260 7.05 2.19 3.72
N PRO A 261 6.81 3.50 3.90
CA PRO A 261 6.62 4.01 5.25
C PRO A 261 5.29 3.43 5.75
N SER A 262 5.33 2.67 6.84
CA SER A 262 4.14 2.48 7.66
C SER A 262 3.79 3.87 8.21
N THR A 263 2.81 4.54 7.62
CA THR A 263 2.50 5.94 7.93
C THR A 263 1.92 6.11 9.33
N ASP A 264 1.37 5.06 9.94
CA ASP A 264 0.60 5.21 11.16
C ASP A 264 0.96 4.15 12.19
N MET A 265 1.93 4.49 13.03
CA MET A 265 2.16 3.79 14.28
C MET A 265 1.13 4.32 15.26
N LEU A 266 0.10 3.54 15.57
CA LEU A 266 -0.90 4.00 16.51
C LEU A 266 -0.30 4.05 17.91
N PHE A 267 -0.27 5.25 18.47
CA PHE A 267 0.01 5.51 19.88
C PHE A 267 -1.31 5.87 20.57
N SER A 268 -2.28 4.94 20.63
CA SER A 268 -3.43 5.13 21.52
C SER A 268 -3.00 4.85 22.97
N HIS A 269 -2.56 5.90 23.66
CA HIS A 269 -2.33 6.06 25.11
C HIS A 269 -1.55 4.99 25.93
N CYS A 270 -1.33 3.75 25.47
CA CYS A 270 -0.61 2.68 26.16
C CYS A 270 -0.23 1.50 25.24
N LEU A 271 -0.49 1.52 23.92
CA LEU A 271 -0.18 0.41 23.01
C LEU A 271 0.86 0.81 21.96
N VAL A 272 1.73 -0.13 21.60
CA VAL A 272 2.67 -0.03 20.48
C VAL A 272 2.42 -1.22 19.55
N VAL A 273 1.97 -0.93 18.33
CA VAL A 273 1.72 -1.94 17.30
C VAL A 273 2.87 -1.94 16.29
N LYS A 274 3.42 -3.11 15.99
CA LYS A 274 4.52 -3.30 15.04
C LYS A 274 4.30 -4.54 14.19
N TYR A 275 4.89 -4.56 13.00
CA TYR A 275 5.05 -5.78 12.23
C TYR A 275 6.49 -6.30 12.33
N PHE A 276 6.67 -7.59 12.07
CA PHE A 276 7.96 -8.26 12.02
C PHE A 276 7.97 -9.32 10.94
N THR A 277 9.15 -9.68 10.44
CA THR A 277 9.36 -10.83 9.57
C THR A 277 9.96 -11.97 10.40
N ASP A 278 9.42 -13.17 10.23
CA ASP A 278 9.87 -14.38 10.95
C ASP A 278 9.51 -15.59 10.09
N LEU A 279 10.46 -16.49 9.88
CA LEU A 279 10.25 -17.74 9.13
C LEU A 279 10.01 -18.86 10.13
N ARG A 280 8.74 -19.23 10.32
CA ARG A 280 8.34 -20.22 11.33
C ARG A 280 7.10 -21.01 10.94
N HIS A 281 6.79 -22.04 11.72
CA HIS A 281 5.47 -22.68 11.66
C HIS A 281 4.40 -21.82 12.35
N CYS A 282 3.26 -21.64 11.68
CA CYS A 282 2.03 -21.09 12.26
C CYS A 282 1.44 -22.13 13.23
N TYR A 283 1.05 -21.69 14.44
CA TYR A 283 0.40 -22.53 15.46
C TYR A 283 -1.08 -22.20 15.56
#